data_AF-A0A120K122-F1
#
_entry.id   AF-A0A120K122-F1
#
_cell.length_a   1.000
_cell.length_b   1.000
_cell.length_c   1.000
_cell.angle_alpha   90.00
_cell.angle_beta   90.00
_cell.angle_gamma   90.00
#
_symmetry.space_group_name_H-M   'P 1'
#
loop_
_entity.id
_entity.type
_entity.pdbx_description
1 polymer ?
#
loop_
_entity_poly.entity_id
_entity_poly.type
_entity_poly.pdbx_seq_one_letter_code
_entity_poly.pdbx_strand_id
1 'polypeptide(L)'
;MPKFNPNKSKYAHPLPLECINLPQVLPHNPVSWLYFCYRYITSINKICEKIPLTISDEGKLLVISKTHIKYLWSHGFFGTGQLSRSEPTWHARTTDRLQIGKGVQQTRRLEEITQLRRTQRLEYKKERAKFEEKMLTLRQQGALDEEIIIQERLFLRQLRDKELEGTLQHQGSSPKKVRLEDTDLILEDGNTILDLENLELMPVEALFLTFALPILAIRTQDLLSLILTDDPTIDEILGICRKYVVYHHYRSRGWCVRSGIKFGCDFILYKRGPPFHHAEFCIMILAAEKPSPDYTWFSTAARVVAGAKKSLVLTYVNTECSKEQIMSFWDQQNYLELFSVFKVGELTYKRWIPGKNRD
;
A
#
# COMPACT_ATOMS: atom_id res chain seq x y z
N MET A 1 -29.15 -9.47 -11.42
CA MET A 1 -28.43 -8.19 -11.65
C MET A 1 -27.08 -8.26 -10.94
N PRO A 2 -25.96 -7.93 -11.59
CA PRO A 2 -24.66 -7.89 -10.90
C PRO A 2 -24.71 -6.83 -9.80
N LYS A 3 -24.35 -7.21 -8.57
CA LYS A 3 -24.29 -6.29 -7.42
C LYS A 3 -23.33 -5.14 -7.76
N PHE A 4 -23.81 -3.90 -7.68
CA PHE A 4 -22.98 -2.71 -7.83
C PHE A 4 -21.79 -2.78 -6.86
N ASN A 5 -20.57 -2.78 -7.40
CA ASN A 5 -19.37 -2.77 -6.58
C ASN A 5 -18.77 -1.35 -6.64
N PRO A 6 -18.96 -0.52 -5.60
CA PRO A 6 -18.53 0.87 -5.60
C PRO A 6 -17.02 1.02 -5.82
N ASN A 7 -16.22 0.05 -5.35
CA ASN A 7 -14.77 0.07 -5.54
C ASN A 7 -14.37 -0.14 -7.01
N LYS A 8 -15.13 -0.92 -7.78
CA LYS A 8 -14.82 -1.09 -9.21
C LYS A 8 -14.98 0.21 -10.00
N SER A 9 -15.96 1.04 -9.62
CA SER A 9 -16.18 2.35 -10.23
C SER A 9 -15.17 3.38 -9.73
N LYS A 10 -14.86 3.38 -8.44
CA LYS A 10 -13.91 4.34 -7.82
C LYS A 10 -12.47 4.13 -8.28
N TYR A 11 -12.06 2.88 -8.47
CA TYR A 11 -10.71 2.49 -8.91
C TYR A 11 -10.81 1.77 -10.27
N ALA A 12 -11.38 2.47 -11.25
CA ALA A 12 -11.54 1.97 -12.61
C ALA A 12 -10.21 1.96 -13.38
N HIS A 13 -9.38 3.00 -13.17
CA HIS A 13 -8.14 3.21 -13.91
C HIS A 13 -6.92 2.70 -13.14
N PRO A 14 -6.07 1.85 -13.76
CA PRO A 14 -4.86 1.33 -13.11
C PRO A 14 -3.69 2.32 -13.11
N LEU A 15 -3.73 3.34 -13.96
CA LEU A 15 -2.74 4.42 -14.08
C LEU A 15 -3.49 5.76 -14.19
N PRO A 16 -2.84 6.90 -13.89
CA PRO A 16 -3.42 8.23 -13.97
C PRO A 16 -3.37 8.74 -15.42
N LEU A 17 -3.93 7.92 -16.29
CA LEU A 17 -4.13 8.17 -17.70
C LEU A 17 -5.63 8.04 -17.95
N GLU A 18 -6.25 9.12 -18.40
CA GLU A 18 -7.61 9.07 -18.89
C GLU A 18 -7.59 8.38 -20.26
N CYS A 19 -8.24 7.23 -20.38
CA CYS A 19 -8.37 6.59 -21.69
C CYS A 19 -9.29 7.44 -22.56
N ILE A 20 -8.85 7.75 -23.79
CA ILE A 20 -9.72 8.37 -24.80
C ILE A 20 -11.02 7.55 -24.92
N ASN A 21 -12.14 8.18 -24.56
CA ASN A 21 -13.44 7.57 -24.75
C ASN A 21 -13.88 7.81 -26.20
N LEU A 22 -13.64 6.82 -27.06
CA LEU A 22 -14.01 6.87 -28.46
C LEU A 22 -15.49 6.50 -28.65
N PRO A 23 -16.21 7.20 -29.54
CA PRO A 23 -17.61 6.92 -29.80
C PRO A 23 -17.79 5.54 -30.46
N GLN A 24 -18.96 4.93 -30.29
CA GLN A 24 -19.28 3.67 -30.95
C GLN A 24 -19.34 3.86 -32.47
N VAL A 25 -18.63 3.01 -33.21
CA VAL A 25 -18.65 2.98 -34.67
C VAL A 25 -19.86 2.18 -35.15
N LEU A 26 -20.70 2.78 -35.99
CA LEU A 26 -21.84 2.12 -36.64
C LEU A 26 -21.44 1.78 -38.08
N PRO A 27 -21.26 0.50 -38.45
CA PRO A 27 -20.63 0.11 -39.72
C PRO A 27 -21.33 0.70 -40.96
N HIS A 28 -22.65 0.84 -40.92
CA HIS A 28 -23.49 1.33 -42.01
C HIS A 28 -23.62 2.87 -42.05
N ASN A 29 -23.10 3.61 -41.06
CA ASN A 29 -23.20 5.06 -41.00
C ASN A 29 -21.83 5.72 -41.20
N PRO A 30 -21.54 6.30 -42.38
CA PRO A 30 -20.26 6.96 -42.65
C PRO A 30 -20.01 8.18 -41.74
N VAL A 31 -21.05 8.84 -41.23
CA VAL A 31 -20.91 9.94 -40.27
C VAL A 31 -20.35 9.45 -38.94
N SER A 32 -20.70 8.22 -38.52
CA SER A 32 -20.15 7.63 -37.29
C SER A 32 -18.65 7.36 -37.40
N TRP A 33 -18.17 6.96 -38.59
CA TRP A 33 -16.75 6.80 -38.89
C TRP A 33 -16.02 8.16 -38.90
N LEU A 34 -16.59 9.18 -39.54
CA LEU A 34 -16.01 10.52 -39.52
C LEU A 34 -15.93 11.10 -38.10
N TYR A 35 -16.98 10.93 -37.29
CA TYR A 35 -16.98 11.37 -35.90
C TYR A 35 -15.97 10.59 -35.05
N PHE A 36 -15.85 9.27 -35.25
CA PHE A 36 -14.82 8.46 -34.61
C PHE A 36 -13.42 8.93 -34.98
N CYS A 37 -13.12 9.10 -36.27
CA CYS A 37 -11.82 9.57 -36.74
C CYS A 37 -11.50 10.97 -36.20
N TYR A 38 -12.47 11.89 -36.23
CA TYR A 38 -12.33 13.21 -35.63
C TYR A 38 -11.97 13.10 -34.14
N ARG A 39 -12.73 12.32 -33.36
CA ARG A 39 -12.44 12.11 -31.94
C ARG A 39 -11.10 11.42 -31.72
N TYR A 40 -10.72 10.44 -32.53
CA TYR A 40 -9.45 9.74 -32.42
C TYR A 40 -8.26 10.67 -32.65
N ILE A 41 -8.34 11.54 -33.66
CA ILE A 41 -7.27 12.49 -34.01
C ILE A 41 -7.21 13.66 -33.02
N THR A 42 -8.37 14.14 -32.54
CA THR A 42 -8.43 15.33 -31.67
C THR A 42 -8.35 15.02 -30.18
N SER A 43 -8.67 13.79 -29.76
CA SER A 43 -8.57 13.41 -28.36
C SER A 43 -7.11 13.12 -28.03
N ILE A 44 -6.57 13.87 -27.09
CA ILE A 44 -5.20 13.69 -26.60
C ILE A 44 -5.32 13.24 -25.14
N ASN A 45 -4.54 12.24 -24.74
CA ASN A 45 -4.38 11.82 -23.34
C ASN A 45 -3.54 12.85 -22.53
N LYS A 46 -3.68 14.14 -22.82
CA LYS A 46 -2.92 15.18 -22.14
C LYS A 46 -3.66 15.52 -20.86
N ILE A 47 -3.02 15.28 -19.73
CA ILE A 47 -3.50 15.76 -18.45
C ILE A 47 -3.48 17.29 -18.50
N CYS A 48 -4.62 17.93 -18.20
CA CYS A 48 -4.76 19.38 -18.28
C CYS A 48 -3.87 20.13 -17.26
N GLU A 49 -3.56 19.51 -16.12
CA GLU A 49 -2.79 20.11 -15.03
C GLU A 49 -1.72 19.15 -14.52
N LYS A 50 -0.46 19.60 -14.50
CA LYS A 50 0.63 18.84 -13.87
C LYS A 50 0.52 18.96 -12.35
N ILE A 51 0.77 17.85 -11.65
CA ILE A 51 0.63 17.80 -10.20
C ILE A 51 1.89 18.40 -9.54
N PRO A 52 1.77 19.46 -8.74
CA PRO A 52 2.90 20.02 -8.01
C PRO A 52 3.42 19.03 -6.96
N LEU A 53 4.74 18.95 -6.85
CA LEU A 53 5.45 18.17 -5.85
C LEU A 53 6.10 19.11 -4.84
N THR A 54 5.90 18.84 -3.55
CA THR A 54 6.51 19.59 -2.45
C THR A 54 7.47 18.67 -1.70
N ILE A 55 8.51 19.23 -1.11
CA ILE A 55 9.50 18.48 -0.35
C ILE A 55 9.40 18.92 1.10
N SER A 56 9.34 17.96 2.01
CA SER A 56 9.41 18.25 3.45
C SER A 56 10.84 18.56 3.87
N ASP A 57 11.02 19.20 5.02
CA ASP A 57 12.35 19.37 5.65
C ASP A 57 13.11 18.04 5.85
N GLU A 58 12.38 16.92 6.03
CA GLU A 58 12.95 15.57 6.14
C GLU A 58 13.26 14.89 4.79
N GLY A 59 13.18 15.60 3.67
CA GLY A 59 13.44 15.05 2.33
C GLY A 59 12.33 14.15 1.76
N LYS A 60 11.12 14.18 2.31
CA LYS A 60 9.97 13.41 1.81
C LYS A 60 9.30 14.10 0.63
N LEU A 61 8.89 13.32 -0.36
CA LEU A 61 8.22 13.78 -1.57
C LEU A 61 6.70 13.80 -1.33
N LEU A 62 6.12 15.00 -1.20
CA LEU A 62 4.73 15.20 -0.76
C LEU A 62 3.85 15.81 -1.85
N VAL A 63 2.61 15.33 -1.91
CA VAL A 63 1.49 15.95 -2.63
C VAL A 63 0.47 16.40 -1.60
N ILE A 64 0.17 17.70 -1.59
CA ILE A 64 -0.64 18.36 -0.55
C ILE A 64 -2.11 18.54 -1.01
N SER A 65 -2.33 18.79 -2.31
CA SER A 65 -3.67 19.08 -2.81
C SER A 65 -4.61 17.87 -2.71
N LYS A 66 -5.74 18.03 -2.01
CA LYS A 66 -6.76 16.99 -1.83
C LYS A 66 -7.28 16.40 -3.14
N THR A 67 -7.37 17.18 -4.20
CA THR A 67 -7.81 16.70 -5.53
C THR A 67 -6.75 15.78 -6.14
N HIS A 68 -5.48 16.19 -6.10
CA HIS A 68 -4.35 15.43 -6.62
C HIS A 68 -4.10 14.15 -5.83
N ILE A 69 -4.20 14.22 -4.50
CA ILE A 69 -4.11 13.06 -3.61
C ILE A 69 -5.16 12.01 -4.00
N LYS A 70 -6.42 12.43 -4.13
CA LYS A 70 -7.52 11.53 -4.53
C LYS A 70 -7.29 10.96 -5.91
N TYR A 71 -6.85 11.78 -6.87
CA TYR A 71 -6.60 11.37 -8.25
C TYR A 71 -5.51 10.31 -8.33
N LEU A 72 -4.33 10.56 -7.75
CA LEU A 72 -3.20 9.61 -7.74
C LEU A 72 -3.55 8.29 -7.04
N TRP A 73 -4.33 8.36 -5.96
CA TRP A 73 -4.76 7.16 -5.26
C TRP A 73 -5.82 6.38 -6.04
N SER A 74 -6.82 7.06 -6.62
CA SER A 74 -7.88 6.41 -7.39
C SER A 74 -7.40 5.84 -8.73
N HIS A 75 -6.35 6.43 -9.30
CA HIS A 75 -5.76 6.06 -10.58
C HIS A 75 -4.40 5.36 -10.43
N GLY A 76 -4.37 4.28 -9.65
CA GLY A 76 -3.20 3.41 -9.57
C GLY A 76 -2.49 3.33 -8.23
N PHE A 77 -3.11 3.84 -7.16
CA PHE A 77 -2.67 3.65 -5.77
C PHE A 77 -1.26 4.18 -5.48
N PHE A 78 -0.91 5.34 -6.04
CA PHE A 78 0.39 5.96 -5.80
C PHE A 78 0.45 6.65 -4.43
N GLY A 79 1.59 6.54 -3.74
CA GLY A 79 1.87 7.24 -2.48
C GLY A 79 1.15 6.70 -1.25
N THR A 80 1.59 7.06 -0.06
CA THR A 80 1.01 6.68 1.24
C THR A 80 0.55 7.91 1.98
N GLY A 81 -0.68 7.92 2.51
CA GLY A 81 -1.10 9.01 3.39
C GLY A 81 -0.26 9.03 4.67
N GLN A 82 0.29 10.17 5.08
CA GLN A 82 1.17 10.26 6.26
C GLN A 82 0.45 9.98 7.59
N LEU A 83 -0.84 10.28 7.65
CA LEU A 83 -1.68 10.13 8.85
C LEU A 83 -2.63 8.92 8.76
N SER A 84 -2.50 8.13 7.68
CA SER A 84 -3.27 6.91 7.43
C SER A 84 -2.35 5.73 7.13
N ARG A 85 -2.91 4.52 7.12
CA ARG A 85 -2.10 3.32 6.87
C ARG A 85 -1.81 3.06 5.39
N SER A 86 -2.65 3.55 4.50
CA SER A 86 -2.52 3.31 3.06
C SER A 86 -3.31 4.37 2.26
N GLU A 87 -4.63 4.22 2.18
CA GLU A 87 -5.49 5.25 1.59
C GLU A 87 -5.55 6.48 2.50
N PRO A 88 -5.41 7.69 1.94
CA PRO A 88 -5.55 8.94 2.68
C PRO A 88 -7.00 9.11 3.13
N THR A 89 -7.29 8.61 4.34
CA THR A 89 -8.63 8.58 4.94
C THR A 89 -8.71 9.36 6.24
N TRP A 90 -7.61 9.97 6.70
CA TRP A 90 -7.51 10.62 8.00
C TRP A 90 -8.57 11.70 8.15
N HIS A 91 -8.69 12.62 7.20
CA HIS A 91 -9.69 13.70 7.26
C HIS A 91 -11.11 13.16 7.44
N ALA A 92 -11.46 12.16 6.63
CA ALA A 92 -12.76 11.53 6.68
C ALA A 92 -12.98 10.73 7.98
N ARG A 93 -11.93 10.19 8.62
CA ARG A 93 -12.04 9.49 9.92
C ARG A 93 -12.18 10.47 11.07
N THR A 94 -11.45 11.58 11.00
CA THR A 94 -11.41 12.62 12.03
C THR A 94 -12.74 13.36 12.10
N THR A 95 -13.32 13.70 10.94
CA THR A 95 -14.68 14.27 10.81
C THR A 95 -15.74 13.34 11.38
N ASP A 96 -15.76 12.06 10.98
CA ASP A 96 -16.70 11.06 11.51
C ASP A 96 -16.56 10.87 13.03
N ARG A 97 -15.32 10.83 13.54
CA ARG A 97 -15.04 10.68 14.97
C ARG A 97 -15.55 11.87 15.79
N LEU A 98 -15.38 13.08 15.27
CA LEU A 98 -15.77 14.33 15.94
C LEU A 98 -17.22 14.72 15.66
N GLN A 99 -17.93 13.97 14.80
CA GLN A 99 -19.34 14.21 14.42
C GLN A 99 -19.57 15.59 13.80
N ILE A 100 -18.57 16.13 13.11
CA ILE A 100 -18.60 17.45 12.49
C ILE A 100 -19.07 17.32 11.03
N GLY A 101 -20.15 18.03 10.66
CA GLY A 101 -20.43 18.37 9.25
C GLY A 101 -21.39 17.50 8.42
N LYS A 102 -22.06 16.44 8.92
CA LYS A 102 -23.27 15.83 8.28
C LYS A 102 -23.88 14.66 9.06
N GLY A 103 -25.19 14.46 8.84
CA GLY A 103 -26.03 13.43 9.46
C GLY A 103 -25.54 11.99 9.25
N VAL A 104 -25.65 11.24 10.34
CA VAL A 104 -25.19 9.88 10.60
C VAL A 104 -25.57 8.89 9.48
N GLN A 105 -24.67 8.64 8.52
CA GLN A 105 -24.58 7.34 7.86
C GLN A 105 -23.31 6.64 8.35
N GLN A 106 -23.44 5.94 9.48
CA GLN A 106 -22.41 5.09 10.05
C GLN A 106 -22.14 3.87 9.16
N THR A 107 -21.40 4.08 8.08
CA THR A 107 -20.79 2.95 7.36
C THR A 107 -19.48 2.62 8.07
N ARG A 108 -19.51 1.62 8.96
CA ARG A 108 -18.32 1.14 9.68
C ARG A 108 -17.19 0.84 8.70
N ARG A 109 -16.02 1.47 8.89
CA ARG A 109 -14.84 1.23 8.05
C ARG A 109 -14.12 -0.05 8.48
N LEU A 110 -13.44 -0.71 7.53
CA LEU A 110 -12.69 -1.95 7.77
C LEU A 110 -11.67 -1.85 8.92
N GLU A 111 -11.12 -0.66 9.14
CA GLU A 111 -10.15 -0.41 10.20
C GLU A 111 -10.77 -0.38 11.59
N GLU A 112 -11.99 0.13 11.74
CA GLU A 112 -12.72 0.13 13.01
C GLU A 112 -13.10 -1.30 13.40
N ILE A 113 -13.55 -2.08 12.42
CA ILE A 113 -13.76 -3.52 12.59
C ILE A 113 -12.47 -4.21 13.02
N THR A 114 -11.32 -3.79 12.47
CA THR A 114 -10.01 -4.35 12.84
C THR A 114 -9.58 -3.93 14.25
N GLN A 115 -9.82 -2.69 14.66
CA GLN A 115 -9.54 -2.22 16.02
C GLN A 115 -10.40 -2.94 17.05
N LEU A 116 -11.70 -3.06 16.79
CA LEU A 116 -12.64 -3.81 17.63
C LEU A 116 -12.22 -5.28 17.77
N ARG A 117 -11.82 -5.93 16.68
CA ARG A 117 -11.25 -7.29 16.74
C ARG A 117 -9.97 -7.35 17.57
N ARG A 118 -9.15 -6.29 17.61
CA ARG A 118 -7.92 -6.25 18.41
C ARG A 118 -8.22 -6.06 19.89
N THR A 119 -9.16 -5.19 20.24
CA THR A 119 -9.56 -4.98 21.64
C THR A 119 -10.19 -6.25 22.20
N GLN A 120 -11.11 -6.87 21.45
CA GLN A 120 -11.70 -8.16 21.80
C GLN A 120 -10.63 -9.25 21.98
N ARG A 121 -9.66 -9.36 21.06
CA ARG A 121 -8.55 -10.32 21.20
C ARG A 121 -7.68 -10.04 22.43
N LEU A 122 -7.50 -8.78 22.81
CA LEU A 122 -6.68 -8.40 23.95
C LEU A 122 -7.40 -8.70 25.27
N GLU A 123 -8.70 -8.42 25.34
CA GLU A 123 -9.57 -8.83 26.45
C GLU A 123 -9.60 -10.34 26.59
N TYR A 124 -9.81 -11.06 25.49
CA TYR A 124 -9.79 -12.52 25.47
C TYR A 124 -8.45 -13.09 25.99
N LYS A 125 -7.32 -12.51 25.58
CA LYS A 125 -6.00 -12.89 26.10
C LYS A 125 -5.86 -12.63 27.60
N LYS A 126 -6.36 -11.50 28.10
CA LYS A 126 -6.34 -11.17 29.53
C LYS A 126 -7.20 -12.13 30.34
N GLU A 127 -8.38 -12.47 29.85
CA GLU A 127 -9.28 -13.41 30.52
C GLU A 127 -8.70 -14.82 30.55
N ARG A 128 -8.12 -15.29 29.44
CA ARG A 128 -7.37 -16.56 29.43
C ARG A 128 -6.22 -16.59 30.41
N ALA A 129 -5.39 -15.55 30.45
CA ALA A 129 -4.26 -15.51 31.37
C ALA A 129 -4.71 -15.61 32.84
N LYS A 130 -5.77 -14.88 33.22
CA LYS A 130 -6.37 -14.98 34.56
C LYS A 130 -6.93 -16.38 34.85
N PHE A 131 -7.52 -17.03 33.86
CA PHE A 131 -8.04 -18.38 34.00
C PHE A 131 -6.91 -19.41 34.15
N GLU A 132 -5.88 -19.35 33.31
CA GLU A 132 -4.70 -20.21 33.39
C GLU A 132 -3.98 -20.08 34.74
N GLU A 133 -3.86 -18.84 35.26
CA GLU A 133 -3.30 -18.58 36.59
C GLU A 133 -4.14 -19.26 37.69
N LYS A 134 -5.46 -19.09 37.67
CA LYS A 134 -6.38 -19.76 38.62
C LYS A 134 -6.29 -21.29 38.54
N MET A 135 -6.20 -21.85 37.33
CA MET A 135 -6.07 -23.30 37.13
C MET A 135 -4.73 -23.81 37.67
N LEU A 136 -3.65 -23.06 37.47
CA LEU A 136 -2.33 -23.39 38.01
C LEU A 136 -2.36 -23.39 39.54
N THR A 137 -3.02 -22.41 40.17
CA THR A 137 -3.17 -22.38 41.63
C THR A 137 -4.00 -23.56 42.15
N LEU A 138 -5.07 -23.95 41.48
CA LEU A 138 -5.89 -25.11 41.88
C LEU A 138 -5.14 -26.43 41.75
N ARG A 139 -4.32 -26.58 40.68
CA ARG A 139 -3.44 -27.74 40.51
C ARG A 139 -2.39 -27.83 41.61
N GLN A 140 -1.79 -26.69 42.00
CA GLN A 140 -0.84 -26.65 43.12
C GLN A 140 -1.49 -27.00 44.46
N GLN A 141 -2.78 -26.73 44.63
CA GLN A 141 -3.57 -27.06 45.82
C GLN A 141 -4.07 -28.52 45.82
N GLY A 142 -3.78 -29.31 44.79
CA GLY A 142 -4.16 -30.72 44.71
C GLY A 142 -5.62 -30.97 44.34
N ALA A 143 -6.26 -30.04 43.62
CA ALA A 143 -7.64 -30.21 43.15
C ALA A 143 -7.80 -31.45 42.24
N LEU A 144 -8.97 -32.10 42.31
CA LEU A 144 -9.31 -33.25 41.49
C LEU A 144 -9.46 -32.85 40.02
N ASP A 145 -9.02 -33.72 39.09
CA ASP A 145 -9.07 -33.46 37.65
C ASP A 145 -10.50 -33.18 37.14
N GLU A 146 -11.52 -33.77 37.76
CA GLU A 146 -12.93 -33.51 37.42
C GLU A 146 -13.35 -32.05 37.68
N GLU A 147 -12.90 -31.45 38.78
CA GLU A 147 -13.20 -30.06 39.10
C GLU A 147 -12.54 -29.10 38.11
N ILE A 148 -11.31 -29.40 37.69
CA ILE A 148 -10.58 -28.62 36.69
C ILE A 148 -11.34 -28.63 35.35
N ILE A 149 -11.82 -29.79 34.91
CA ILE A 149 -12.59 -29.95 33.67
C ILE A 149 -13.90 -29.15 33.73
N ILE A 150 -14.60 -29.17 34.87
CA ILE A 150 -15.85 -28.42 35.06
C ILE A 150 -15.59 -26.91 34.98
N GLN A 151 -14.54 -26.41 35.64
CA GLN A 151 -14.17 -25.00 35.61
C GLN A 151 -13.79 -24.53 34.20
N GLU A 152 -13.06 -25.35 33.43
CA GLU A 152 -12.73 -25.06 32.04
C GLU A 152 -13.98 -24.95 31.16
N ARG A 153 -14.92 -25.88 31.33
CA ARG A 153 -16.19 -25.86 30.59
C ARG A 153 -17.03 -24.62 30.91
N LEU A 154 -17.09 -24.21 32.18
CA LEU A 154 -17.80 -23.01 32.63
C LEU A 154 -17.16 -21.74 32.06
N PHE A 155 -15.84 -21.66 32.05
CA PHE A 155 -15.11 -20.52 31.48
C PHE A 155 -15.34 -20.38 29.97
N LEU A 156 -15.29 -21.48 29.21
CA LEU A 156 -15.59 -21.49 27.77
C LEU A 156 -17.03 -21.05 27.49
N ARG A 157 -17.99 -21.42 28.35
CA ARG A 157 -19.38 -20.98 28.23
C ARG A 157 -19.52 -19.48 28.48
N GLN A 158 -18.93 -18.95 29.55
CA GLN A 158 -18.95 -17.51 29.84
C GLN A 158 -18.35 -16.67 28.71
N LEU A 159 -17.26 -17.15 28.09
CA LEU A 159 -16.65 -16.47 26.94
C LEU A 159 -17.59 -16.43 25.73
N ARG A 160 -18.27 -17.54 25.43
CA ARG A 160 -19.25 -17.61 24.34
C ARG A 160 -20.41 -16.64 24.58
N ASP A 161 -20.94 -16.62 25.81
CA ASP A 161 -22.09 -15.80 26.16
C ASP A 161 -21.73 -14.30 26.06
N LYS A 162 -20.53 -13.90 26.50
CA LYS A 162 -19.99 -12.53 26.28
C LYS A 162 -19.81 -12.16 24.81
N GLU A 163 -19.37 -13.08 23.95
CA GLU A 163 -19.26 -12.82 22.50
C GLU A 163 -20.64 -12.58 21.87
N LEU A 164 -21.65 -13.34 22.28
CA LEU A 164 -23.04 -13.15 21.84
C LEU A 164 -23.59 -11.79 22.30
N GLU A 165 -23.38 -11.42 23.57
CA GLU A 165 -23.83 -10.14 24.13
C GLU A 165 -23.11 -8.92 23.50
N GLY A 166 -21.79 -9.01 23.32
CA GLY A 166 -21.00 -7.93 22.71
C GLY A 166 -21.40 -7.65 21.25
N THR A 167 -21.87 -8.67 20.54
CA THR A 167 -22.38 -8.51 19.16
C THR A 167 -23.67 -7.68 19.11
N LEU A 168 -24.48 -7.73 20.18
CA LEU A 168 -25.74 -6.99 20.30
C LEU A 168 -25.53 -5.54 20.76
N GLN A 169 -24.62 -5.29 21.71
CA GLN A 169 -24.39 -3.96 22.28
C GLN A 169 -23.60 -3.01 21.37
N HIS A 170 -22.74 -3.52 20.48
CA HIS A 170 -21.91 -2.66 19.64
C HIS A 170 -22.69 -1.87 18.57
N GLN A 171 -23.99 -2.09 18.38
CA GLN A 171 -24.80 -1.29 17.45
C GLN A 171 -24.94 0.20 17.86
N GLY A 172 -24.67 0.55 19.13
CA GLY A 172 -24.55 1.94 19.58
C GLY A 172 -23.09 2.34 19.72
N SER A 173 -22.59 3.26 18.89
CA SER A 173 -21.27 3.87 19.11
C SER A 173 -21.35 4.82 20.31
N SER A 174 -20.68 4.51 21.41
CA SER A 174 -20.40 5.50 22.45
C SER A 174 -19.58 6.65 21.84
N PRO A 175 -19.93 7.93 22.10
CA PRO A 175 -19.17 9.06 21.58
C PRO A 175 -17.73 8.97 22.09
N LYS A 176 -16.78 8.89 21.16
CA LYS A 176 -15.34 8.89 21.49
C LYS A 176 -15.03 10.26 22.11
N LYS A 177 -14.36 10.29 23.27
CA LYS A 177 -13.96 11.54 23.93
C LYS A 177 -13.14 12.40 22.97
N VAL A 178 -13.57 13.64 22.78
CA VAL A 178 -12.80 14.70 22.10
C VAL A 178 -11.52 14.90 22.90
N ARG A 179 -10.37 14.86 22.22
CA ARG A 179 -9.07 15.07 22.86
C ARG A 179 -8.73 16.55 22.86
N LEU A 180 -7.81 16.96 23.72
CA LEU A 180 -7.37 18.37 23.76
C LEU A 180 -6.77 18.77 22.42
N GLU A 181 -5.97 17.91 21.79
CA GLU A 181 -5.40 18.19 20.46
C GLU A 181 -6.44 18.30 19.33
N ASP A 182 -7.67 17.86 19.55
CA ASP A 182 -8.72 17.90 18.52
C ASP A 182 -9.33 19.31 18.40
N THR A 183 -9.18 20.19 19.41
CA THR A 183 -9.71 21.57 19.35
C THR A 183 -8.99 22.41 18.32
N ASP A 184 -7.69 22.20 18.18
CA ASP A 184 -6.82 22.98 17.28
C ASP A 184 -7.05 22.62 15.79
N LEU A 185 -7.77 21.51 15.54
CA LEU A 185 -8.10 21.04 14.19
C LEU A 185 -9.42 21.61 13.67
N ILE A 186 -10.27 22.12 14.56
CA ILE A 186 -11.58 22.67 14.23
C ILE A 186 -11.37 24.12 13.82
N LEU A 187 -11.75 24.45 12.59
CA LEU A 187 -11.66 25.83 12.10
C LEU A 187 -12.66 26.72 12.83
N GLU A 188 -12.50 28.04 12.71
CA GLU A 188 -13.32 29.05 13.40
C GLU A 188 -14.83 28.91 13.12
N ASP A 189 -15.20 28.24 12.02
CA ASP A 189 -16.59 27.95 11.64
C ASP A 189 -17.25 26.86 12.49
N GLY A 190 -16.49 26.13 13.32
CA GLY A 190 -16.95 25.02 14.16
C GLY A 190 -17.42 23.78 13.38
N ASN A 191 -17.42 23.85 12.05
CA ASN A 191 -18.06 22.88 11.15
C ASN A 191 -17.08 22.27 10.14
N THR A 192 -15.85 22.77 10.08
CA THR A 192 -14.81 22.27 9.18
C THR A 192 -13.58 21.86 9.97
N ILE A 193 -12.96 20.77 9.52
CA ILE A 193 -11.70 20.26 10.07
C ILE A 193 -10.58 20.53 9.08
N LEU A 194 -9.46 21.06 9.59
CA LEU A 194 -8.22 21.24 8.87
C LEU A 194 -7.69 19.88 8.35
N ASP A 195 -7.45 19.78 7.04
CA ASP A 195 -6.89 18.58 6.42
C ASP A 195 -5.37 18.60 6.51
N LEU A 196 -4.81 17.82 7.43
CA LEU A 196 -3.36 17.72 7.64
C LEU A 196 -2.72 16.58 6.84
N GLU A 197 -3.51 15.77 6.14
CA GLU A 197 -3.00 14.57 5.49
C GLU A 197 -2.41 14.87 4.12
N ASN A 198 -1.09 14.74 4.03
CA ASN A 198 -0.37 14.74 2.76
C ASN A 198 -0.17 13.32 2.23
N LEU A 199 -0.03 13.20 0.92
CA LEU A 199 0.33 11.95 0.25
C LEU A 199 1.83 11.93 0.00
N GLU A 200 2.52 10.95 0.58
CA GLU A 200 3.96 10.76 0.44
C GLU A 200 4.26 9.75 -0.67
N LEU A 201 5.00 10.16 -1.70
CA LEU A 201 5.41 9.31 -2.81
C LEU A 201 6.75 8.65 -2.49
N MET A 202 6.89 7.36 -2.80
CA MET A 202 8.21 6.73 -2.82
C MET A 202 9.08 7.36 -3.93
N PRO A 203 10.42 7.42 -3.78
CA PRO A 203 11.31 7.95 -4.80
C PRO A 203 11.09 7.34 -6.20
N VAL A 204 10.90 6.02 -6.26
CA VAL A 204 10.62 5.30 -7.52
C VAL A 204 9.20 5.53 -8.05
N GLU A 205 8.22 5.79 -7.18
CA GLU A 205 6.86 6.17 -7.58
C GLU A 205 6.89 7.56 -8.23
N ALA A 206 7.57 8.52 -7.60
CA ALA A 206 7.74 9.86 -8.14
C ALA A 206 8.51 9.82 -9.47
N LEU A 207 9.61 9.06 -9.54
CA LEU A 207 10.36 8.91 -10.78
C LEU A 207 9.52 8.30 -11.91
N PHE A 208 8.64 7.35 -11.58
CA PHE A 208 7.69 6.80 -12.55
C PHE A 208 6.65 7.82 -13.01
N LEU A 209 6.12 8.63 -12.09
CA LEU A 209 5.16 9.72 -12.36
C LEU A 209 5.80 11.00 -12.93
N THR A 210 7.11 10.99 -13.18
CA THR A 210 7.84 12.07 -13.86
C THR A 210 8.41 11.59 -15.21
N PHE A 211 9.11 10.46 -15.22
CA PHE A 211 9.78 9.94 -16.42
C PHE A 211 8.86 9.11 -17.31
N ALA A 212 8.18 8.10 -16.76
CA ALA A 212 7.38 7.17 -17.57
C ALA A 212 5.99 7.73 -17.87
N LEU A 213 5.37 8.36 -16.86
CA LEU A 213 4.11 9.08 -16.98
C LEU A 213 4.39 10.53 -16.59
N PRO A 214 4.50 11.50 -17.50
CA PRO A 214 4.93 12.86 -17.19
C PRO A 214 3.82 13.71 -16.53
N ILE A 215 3.41 13.30 -15.32
CA ILE A 215 2.25 13.83 -14.58
C ILE A 215 2.67 14.85 -13.52
N LEU A 216 3.81 14.62 -12.88
CA LEU A 216 4.35 15.55 -11.89
C LEU A 216 4.94 16.80 -12.56
N ALA A 217 4.80 17.94 -11.89
CA ALA A 217 5.31 19.25 -12.32
C ALA A 217 6.78 19.45 -11.95
N ILE A 218 7.63 18.46 -12.24
CA ILE A 218 9.07 18.49 -11.97
C ILE A 218 9.82 17.81 -13.12
N ARG A 219 11.06 18.22 -13.42
CA ARG A 219 11.89 17.52 -14.42
C ARG A 219 12.56 16.31 -13.76
N THR A 220 12.87 15.29 -14.56
CA THR A 220 13.55 14.07 -14.06
C THR A 220 14.88 14.39 -13.36
N GLN A 221 15.68 15.29 -13.92
CA GLN A 221 16.95 15.71 -13.32
C GLN A 221 16.74 16.36 -11.94
N ASP A 222 15.78 17.28 -11.83
CA ASP A 222 15.52 18.00 -10.58
C ASP A 222 14.99 17.02 -9.54
N LEU A 223 14.15 16.07 -9.94
CA LEU A 223 13.67 15.03 -9.03
C LEU A 223 14.82 14.14 -8.54
N LEU A 224 15.74 13.75 -9.42
CA LEU A 224 16.87 12.90 -9.05
C LEU A 224 17.86 13.61 -8.13
N SER A 225 18.11 14.91 -8.33
CA SER A 225 18.93 15.72 -7.43
C SER A 225 18.26 15.99 -6.08
N LEU A 226 16.94 15.79 -5.97
CA LEU A 226 16.23 15.87 -4.69
C LEU A 226 16.19 14.53 -3.95
N ILE A 227 16.14 13.42 -4.70
CA ILE A 227 16.16 12.06 -4.15
C ILE A 227 17.57 11.69 -3.67
N LEU A 228 18.57 12.12 -4.43
CA LEU A 228 19.98 11.91 -4.15
C LEU A 228 20.60 13.20 -3.60
N THR A 229 21.82 13.11 -3.07
CA THR A 229 22.64 14.29 -2.77
C THR A 229 23.12 14.97 -4.05
N ASP A 230 23.60 16.21 -3.95
CA ASP A 230 24.11 16.97 -5.11
C ASP A 230 25.23 16.22 -5.87
N ASP A 231 26.10 15.52 -5.14
CA ASP A 231 27.16 14.66 -5.69
C ASP A 231 26.94 13.19 -5.29
N PRO A 232 26.09 12.44 -6.01
CA PRO A 232 25.80 11.07 -5.66
C PRO A 232 26.94 10.13 -6.04
N THR A 233 27.20 9.16 -5.18
CA THR A 233 28.10 8.05 -5.49
C THR A 233 27.50 7.13 -6.54
N ILE A 234 28.35 6.41 -7.28
CA ILE A 234 27.88 5.44 -8.28
C ILE A 234 26.99 4.36 -7.66
N ASP A 235 27.24 3.95 -6.41
CA ASP A 235 26.44 2.94 -5.74
C ASP A 235 25.04 3.46 -5.39
N GLU A 236 24.89 4.75 -5.08
CA GLU A 236 23.59 5.41 -4.89
C GLU A 236 22.81 5.50 -6.20
N ILE A 237 23.48 5.91 -7.29
CA ILE A 237 22.90 5.95 -8.64
C ILE A 237 22.42 4.55 -9.05
N LEU A 238 23.27 3.54 -8.91
CA LEU A 238 22.92 2.15 -9.20
C LEU A 238 21.78 1.67 -8.29
N GLY A 239 21.78 2.09 -7.02
CA GLY A 239 20.74 1.78 -6.05
C GLY A 239 19.36 2.26 -6.48
N ILE A 240 19.24 3.54 -6.88
CA ILE A 240 17.97 4.10 -7.35
C ILE A 240 17.57 3.51 -8.70
N CYS A 241 18.52 3.34 -9.64
CA CYS A 241 18.25 2.77 -10.96
C CYS A 241 17.70 1.35 -10.88
N ARG A 242 18.33 0.46 -10.10
CA ARG A 242 17.84 -0.92 -9.92
C ARG A 242 16.44 -0.96 -9.31
N LYS A 243 16.19 -0.15 -8.27
CA LYS A 243 14.85 -0.05 -7.66
C LYS A 243 13.81 0.47 -8.65
N TYR A 244 14.16 1.49 -9.43
CA TYR A 244 13.27 2.09 -10.41
C TYR A 244 12.94 1.12 -11.56
N VAL A 245 13.94 0.46 -12.14
CA VAL A 245 13.74 -0.48 -13.26
C VAL A 245 12.85 -1.64 -12.83
N VAL A 246 13.03 -2.17 -11.61
CA VAL A 246 12.14 -3.20 -11.05
C VAL A 246 10.73 -2.66 -10.80
N TYR A 247 10.61 -1.46 -10.23
CA TYR A 247 9.31 -0.81 -10.04
C TYR A 247 8.58 -0.63 -11.38
N HIS A 248 9.26 -0.09 -12.39
CA HIS A 248 8.77 0.10 -13.75
C HIS A 248 8.38 -1.23 -14.40
N HIS A 249 9.21 -2.26 -14.27
CA HIS A 249 8.97 -3.61 -14.79
C HIS A 249 7.63 -4.20 -14.32
N TYR A 250 7.31 -4.05 -13.03
CA TYR A 250 6.06 -4.54 -12.47
C TYR A 250 4.87 -3.65 -12.81
N ARG A 251 5.04 -2.32 -12.76
CA ARG A 251 3.97 -1.37 -13.14
C ARG A 251 3.55 -1.54 -14.59
N SER A 252 4.49 -1.73 -15.52
CA SER A 252 4.20 -1.92 -16.94
C SER A 252 3.47 -3.24 -17.24
N ARG A 253 3.60 -4.23 -16.35
CA ARG A 253 2.84 -5.50 -16.38
C ARG A 253 1.49 -5.42 -15.68
N GLY A 254 1.09 -4.24 -15.22
CA GLY A 254 -0.21 -4.01 -14.59
C GLY A 254 -0.28 -4.35 -13.10
N TRP A 255 0.84 -4.64 -12.45
CA TRP A 255 0.87 -4.82 -10.99
C TRP A 255 0.77 -3.47 -10.28
N CYS A 256 0.01 -3.44 -9.19
CA CYS A 256 0.09 -2.35 -8.22
C CYS A 256 1.24 -2.63 -7.26
N VAL A 257 2.33 -1.88 -7.41
CA VAL A 257 3.57 -1.99 -6.62
C VAL A 257 3.51 -1.04 -5.43
N ARG A 258 3.88 -1.51 -4.24
CA ARG A 258 3.94 -0.73 -2.99
C ARG A 258 5.17 -1.08 -2.18
N SER A 259 5.54 -0.24 -1.21
CA SER A 259 6.64 -0.52 -0.28
C SER A 259 6.45 -1.87 0.44
N GLY A 260 7.50 -2.68 0.43
CA GLY A 260 7.54 -3.99 1.08
C GLY A 260 8.12 -3.98 2.50
N ILE A 261 8.46 -2.81 3.06
CA ILE A 261 9.21 -2.68 4.31
C ILE A 261 8.61 -3.46 5.49
N LYS A 262 7.28 -3.54 5.55
CA LYS A 262 6.54 -4.29 6.59
C LYS A 262 6.85 -5.79 6.60
N PHE A 263 7.31 -6.33 5.47
CA PHE A 263 7.61 -7.75 5.29
C PHE A 263 9.12 -7.99 5.07
N GLY A 264 9.97 -6.98 5.28
CA GLY A 264 11.41 -7.09 5.07
C GLY A 264 11.80 -7.33 3.61
N CYS A 265 11.07 -6.72 2.67
CA CYS A 265 11.31 -6.81 1.24
C CYS A 265 11.21 -5.42 0.58
N ASP A 266 11.74 -5.25 -0.63
CA ASP A 266 11.73 -3.96 -1.32
C ASP A 266 10.30 -3.55 -1.71
N PHE A 267 9.58 -4.45 -2.36
CA PHE A 267 8.21 -4.20 -2.82
C PHE A 267 7.24 -5.32 -2.48
N ILE A 268 5.95 -4.98 -2.48
CA ILE A 268 4.85 -5.94 -2.53
C ILE A 268 3.99 -5.68 -3.75
N LEU A 269 3.46 -6.75 -4.33
CA LEU A 269 2.63 -6.68 -5.53
C LEU A 269 1.18 -7.03 -5.24
N TYR A 270 0.30 -6.16 -5.66
CA TYR A 270 -1.15 -6.39 -5.71
C TYR A 270 -1.58 -6.59 -7.15
N LYS A 271 -2.40 -7.61 -7.41
CA LYS A 271 -2.96 -7.85 -8.75
C LYS A 271 -3.80 -6.67 -9.27
N ARG A 272 -4.53 -5.99 -8.39
CA ARG A 272 -5.37 -4.83 -8.74
C ARG A 272 -5.15 -3.64 -7.80
N GLY A 273 -5.06 -3.90 -6.50
CA GLY A 273 -4.76 -2.87 -5.50
C GLY A 273 -5.26 -3.25 -4.10
N PRO A 274 -4.86 -2.50 -3.06
CA PRO A 274 -5.18 -2.81 -1.67
C PRO A 274 -6.67 -2.96 -1.32
N PRO A 275 -7.61 -2.15 -1.89
CA PRO A 275 -9.04 -2.31 -1.59
C PRO A 275 -9.68 -3.59 -2.14
N PHE A 276 -9.02 -4.29 -3.06
CA PHE A 276 -9.58 -5.46 -3.75
C PHE A 276 -9.09 -6.78 -3.16
N HIS A 277 -7.77 -6.90 -2.98
CA HIS A 277 -7.12 -8.13 -2.54
C HIS A 277 -5.88 -7.81 -1.69
N HIS A 278 -5.43 -8.77 -0.88
CA HIS A 278 -4.13 -8.68 -0.24
C HIS A 278 -3.00 -8.79 -1.28
N ALA A 279 -1.84 -8.22 -0.99
CA ALA A 279 -0.65 -8.42 -1.82
C ALA A 279 -0.30 -9.91 -1.92
N GLU A 280 0.07 -10.35 -3.11
CA GLU A 280 0.34 -11.75 -3.44
C GLU A 280 1.84 -12.07 -3.34
N PHE A 281 2.68 -11.18 -3.87
CA PHE A 281 4.12 -11.35 -3.94
C PHE A 281 4.87 -10.33 -3.07
N CYS A 282 5.96 -10.78 -2.46
CA CYS A 282 7.01 -9.97 -1.85
C CYS A 282 8.24 -10.03 -2.76
N ILE A 283 8.77 -8.86 -3.12
CA ILE A 283 9.87 -8.71 -4.08
C ILE A 283 11.14 -8.33 -3.33
N MET A 284 12.20 -9.11 -3.51
CA MET A 284 13.55 -8.82 -3.05
C MET A 284 14.43 -8.52 -4.25
N ILE A 285 15.01 -7.32 -4.31
CA ILE A 285 15.87 -6.88 -5.40
C ILE A 285 17.31 -7.30 -5.10
N LEU A 286 17.92 -8.05 -6.01
CA LEU A 286 19.30 -8.51 -5.90
C LEU A 286 20.09 -8.01 -7.11
N ALA A 287 21.29 -7.49 -6.88
CA ALA A 287 22.22 -7.12 -7.95
C ALA A 287 22.95 -8.40 -8.40
N ALA A 288 22.90 -8.74 -9.70
CA ALA A 288 23.45 -9.98 -10.24
C ALA A 288 24.99 -10.07 -10.10
N GLU A 289 25.66 -8.92 -10.10
CA GLU A 289 27.09 -8.77 -9.95
C GLU A 289 27.58 -8.86 -8.49
N LYS A 290 26.67 -8.75 -7.51
CA LYS A 290 27.03 -8.87 -6.09
C LYS A 290 27.03 -10.35 -5.67
N PRO A 291 27.87 -10.74 -4.69
CA PRO A 291 27.84 -12.09 -4.13
C PRO A 291 26.42 -12.45 -3.68
N SER A 292 25.99 -13.68 -4.02
CA SER A 292 24.71 -14.20 -3.55
C SER A 292 24.66 -14.19 -2.03
N PRO A 293 23.53 -13.82 -1.41
CA PRO A 293 23.31 -14.01 0.01
C PRO A 293 23.52 -15.47 0.43
N ASP A 294 23.83 -15.67 1.71
CA ASP A 294 23.96 -17.00 2.29
C ASP A 294 22.59 -17.66 2.54
N TYR A 295 22.61 -18.95 2.90
CA TYR A 295 21.38 -19.69 3.19
C TYR A 295 20.57 -19.06 4.35
N THR A 296 21.25 -18.49 5.35
CA THR A 296 20.60 -17.87 6.51
C THR A 296 19.73 -16.70 6.07
N TRP A 297 20.24 -15.86 5.17
CA TRP A 297 19.49 -14.76 4.59
C TRP A 297 18.24 -15.25 3.86
N PHE A 298 18.37 -16.21 2.95
CA PHE A 298 17.23 -16.77 2.19
C PHE A 298 16.20 -17.42 3.10
N SER A 299 16.63 -18.22 4.07
CA SER A 299 15.74 -18.89 5.03
C SER A 299 14.97 -17.88 5.89
N THR A 300 15.63 -16.80 6.32
CA THR A 300 15.01 -15.73 7.11
C THR A 300 13.97 -14.97 6.28
N ALA A 301 14.32 -14.52 5.09
CA ALA A 301 13.41 -13.85 4.17
C ALA A 301 12.18 -14.71 3.87
N ALA A 302 12.40 -15.97 3.51
CA ALA A 302 11.33 -16.90 3.19
C ALA A 302 10.44 -17.21 4.41
N ARG A 303 11.01 -17.26 5.63
CA ARG A 303 10.24 -17.43 6.87
C ARG A 303 9.30 -16.27 7.13
N VAL A 304 9.77 -15.02 7.00
CA VAL A 304 8.95 -13.81 7.20
C VAL A 304 7.82 -13.75 6.18
N VAL A 305 8.16 -13.93 4.90
CA VAL A 305 7.19 -13.86 3.79
C VAL A 305 6.15 -14.96 3.87
N ALA A 306 6.56 -16.21 4.16
CA ALA A 306 5.63 -17.33 4.33
C ALA A 306 4.72 -17.13 5.56
N GLY A 307 5.22 -16.53 6.64
CA GLY A 307 4.41 -16.16 7.82
C GLY A 307 3.28 -15.19 7.48
N ALA A 308 3.50 -14.30 6.49
CA ALA A 308 2.48 -13.39 5.97
C ALA A 308 1.57 -14.01 4.88
N LYS A 309 1.74 -15.31 4.59
CA LYS A 309 1.05 -16.05 3.51
C LYS A 309 1.23 -15.39 2.13
N LYS A 310 2.46 -14.97 1.83
CA LYS A 310 2.86 -14.38 0.55
C LYS A 310 3.88 -15.26 -0.15
N SER A 311 4.05 -15.06 -1.45
CA SER A 311 5.09 -15.71 -2.24
C SER A 311 6.32 -14.81 -2.34
N LEU A 312 7.50 -15.35 -2.03
CA LEU A 312 8.76 -14.62 -2.18
C LEU A 312 9.25 -14.74 -3.63
N VAL A 313 9.52 -13.59 -4.24
CA VAL A 313 10.15 -13.48 -5.56
C VAL A 313 11.48 -12.77 -5.38
N LEU A 314 12.54 -13.42 -5.82
CA LEU A 314 13.87 -12.86 -5.94
C LEU A 314 13.99 -12.25 -7.34
N THR A 315 14.26 -10.96 -7.41
CA THR A 315 14.34 -10.21 -8.64
C THR A 315 15.78 -9.78 -8.86
N TYR A 316 16.46 -10.49 -9.73
CA TYR A 316 17.84 -10.21 -10.09
C TYR A 316 17.89 -9.10 -11.14
N VAL A 317 18.67 -8.07 -10.88
CA VAL A 317 18.94 -6.98 -11.82
C VAL A 317 20.36 -7.12 -12.30
N ASN A 318 20.52 -7.39 -13.60
CA ASN A 318 21.79 -7.44 -14.28
C ASN A 318 22.07 -6.13 -15.00
N THR A 319 23.34 -5.76 -15.10
CA THR A 319 23.81 -4.53 -15.75
C THR A 319 24.66 -4.91 -16.95
N GLU A 320 24.29 -4.50 -18.16
CA GLU A 320 24.96 -4.90 -19.41
C GLU A 320 26.11 -3.97 -19.85
N CYS A 321 26.48 -2.99 -19.02
CA CYS A 321 27.50 -1.97 -19.35
C CYS A 321 28.45 -1.71 -18.18
N SER A 322 29.57 -1.03 -18.47
CA SER A 322 30.56 -0.67 -17.44
C SER A 322 30.06 0.46 -16.55
N LYS A 323 30.66 0.57 -15.36
CA LYS A 323 30.34 1.63 -14.39
C LYS A 323 30.59 3.03 -14.96
N GLU A 324 31.61 3.18 -15.79
CA GLU A 324 31.99 4.44 -16.45
C GLU A 324 30.94 4.85 -17.49
N GLN A 325 30.37 3.90 -18.22
CA GLN A 325 29.28 4.18 -19.18
C GLN A 325 28.01 4.65 -18.47
N ILE A 326 27.68 4.04 -17.33
CA ILE A 326 26.53 4.44 -16.49
C ILE A 326 26.69 5.88 -16.01
N MET A 327 27.88 6.24 -15.52
CA MET A 327 28.20 7.61 -15.12
C MET A 327 28.09 8.56 -16.30
N SER A 328 28.63 8.19 -17.47
CA SER A 328 28.48 8.99 -18.69
C SER A 328 27.02 9.26 -19.06
N PHE A 329 26.13 8.27 -18.97
CA PHE A 329 24.70 8.49 -19.24
C PHE A 329 24.03 9.36 -18.17
N TRP A 330 24.42 9.21 -16.91
CA TRP A 330 23.96 10.03 -15.80
C TRP A 330 24.31 11.51 -16.01
N ASP A 331 25.58 11.80 -16.29
CA ASP A 331 26.10 13.16 -16.48
C ASP A 331 25.47 13.84 -17.71
N GLN A 332 25.21 13.07 -18.77
CA GLN A 332 24.52 13.52 -19.98
C GLN A 332 22.99 13.62 -19.79
N GLN A 333 22.46 13.24 -18.63
CA GLN A 333 21.02 13.18 -18.33
C GLN A 333 20.23 12.29 -19.31
N ASN A 334 20.91 11.30 -19.90
CA ASN A 334 20.30 10.36 -20.84
C ASN A 334 19.68 9.19 -20.08
N TYR A 335 18.59 9.48 -19.37
CA TYR A 335 17.91 8.50 -18.51
C TYR A 335 17.29 7.34 -19.29
N LEU A 336 16.95 7.53 -20.57
CA LEU A 336 16.39 6.48 -21.40
C LEU A 336 17.43 5.39 -21.65
N GLU A 337 18.62 5.75 -22.12
CA GLU A 337 19.71 4.81 -22.31
C GLU A 337 20.14 4.23 -20.96
N LEU A 338 20.28 5.07 -19.92
CA LEU A 338 20.63 4.64 -18.56
C LEU A 338 19.72 3.53 -18.03
N PHE A 339 18.39 3.63 -18.19
CA PHE A 339 17.49 2.59 -17.69
C PHE A 339 17.43 1.36 -18.59
N SER A 340 17.77 1.49 -19.88
CA SER A 340 17.69 0.40 -20.86
C SER A 340 18.76 -0.69 -20.68
N VAL A 341 19.90 -0.34 -20.08
CA VAL A 341 21.04 -1.25 -19.83
C VAL A 341 20.79 -2.26 -18.71
N PHE A 342 19.74 -2.04 -17.90
CA PHE A 342 19.39 -2.94 -16.81
C PHE A 342 18.41 -4.02 -17.30
N LYS A 343 18.71 -5.29 -17.02
CA LYS A 343 17.80 -6.42 -17.28
C LYS A 343 17.29 -7.00 -15.98
N VAL A 344 16.00 -7.35 -15.97
CA VAL A 344 15.31 -7.89 -14.79
C VAL A 344 14.99 -9.36 -15.03
N GLY A 345 15.51 -10.23 -14.16
CA GLY A 345 15.19 -11.64 -14.08
C GLY A 345 14.46 -11.97 -12.77
N GLU A 346 13.54 -12.93 -12.81
CA GLU A 346 12.66 -13.26 -11.67
C GLU A 346 12.78 -14.74 -11.31
N LEU A 347 12.89 -15.03 -10.01
CA LEU A 347 12.91 -16.39 -9.48
C LEU A 347 11.96 -16.47 -8.29
N THR A 348 10.98 -17.38 -8.34
CA THR A 348 10.12 -17.62 -7.18
C THR A 348 10.84 -18.54 -6.19
N TYR A 349 11.07 -18.06 -4.98
CA TYR A 349 11.68 -18.85 -3.91
C TYR A 349 10.60 -19.43 -2.99
N LYS A 350 10.53 -20.76 -2.91
CA LYS A 350 9.66 -21.46 -1.96
C LYS A 350 10.50 -22.05 -0.83
N ARG A 351 10.08 -21.75 0.40
CA ARG A 351 10.68 -22.34 1.59
C ARG A 351 10.53 -23.87 1.53
N TRP A 352 11.65 -24.57 1.70
CA TRP A 352 11.63 -26.01 1.89
C TRP A 352 11.02 -26.37 3.25
N ILE A 353 10.02 -27.26 3.24
CA ILE A 353 9.31 -27.71 4.45
C ILE A 353 9.50 -29.22 4.56
N PRO A 354 10.28 -29.72 5.54
CA PRO A 354 10.60 -31.14 5.64
C PRO A 354 9.33 -32.02 5.66
N GLY A 355 8.31 -31.63 6.42
CA GLY A 355 7.06 -32.40 6.53
C GLY A 355 6.18 -32.44 5.27
N LYS A 356 6.45 -31.60 4.26
CA LYS A 356 5.75 -31.63 2.96
C LYS A 356 6.57 -32.28 1.84
N ASN A 357 7.88 -32.40 2.06
CA ASN A 357 8.85 -32.87 1.07
C ASN A 357 9.55 -34.15 1.55
N ARG A 358 8.94 -34.85 2.52
CA ARG A 358 9.27 -36.24 2.83
C ARG A 358 8.41 -37.09 1.89
N ASP A 359 9.07 -37.84 1.01
CA ASP A 359 8.46 -38.96 0.30
C ASP A 359 7.93 -40.01 1.28
#